data_AF-A0A969ALA8-F1
#
_entry.id   AF-A0A969ALA8-F1
#
_cell.length_a   1.000
_cell.length_b   1.000
_cell.length_c   1.000
_cell.angle_alpha   90.00
_cell.angle_beta   90.00
_cell.angle_gamma   90.00
#
_symmetry.space_group_name_H-M   'P 1'
#
loop_
_entity.id
_entity.type
_entity.pdbx_description
1 polymer ?
#
loop_
_entity_poly.entity_id
_entity_poly.type
_entity_poly.pdbx_seq_one_letter_code
_entity_poly.pdbx_strand_id
1 'polypeptide(L)'
;MSSLRSLLPLLLVASFAAAQEARNEFKQNCMSCHTIGGGRLTGPDLKGLAERRDRAWVVRFILDPSGVLDSGDSYAARLLEESRGVRMPNIAG
;
A
#
# COMPACT_ATOMS: atom_id res chain seq x y z
N MET A 1 41.66 8.16 2.56
CA MET A 1 40.40 7.91 1.82
C MET A 1 39.89 6.48 2.07
N SER A 2 39.74 6.04 3.33
CA SER A 2 39.48 4.61 3.64
C SER A 2 38.23 4.33 4.48
N SER A 3 37.42 5.33 4.82
CA SER A 3 36.26 5.11 5.72
C SER A 3 34.91 4.98 5.01
N LEU A 4 34.84 5.09 3.67
CA LEU A 4 33.57 4.98 2.93
C LEU A 4 33.16 3.52 2.63
N ARG A 5 34.06 2.55 2.83
CA ARG A 5 33.78 1.11 2.62
C ARG A 5 33.05 0.44 3.79
N SER A 6 33.07 1.02 5.00
CA SER A 6 32.47 0.41 6.20
C SER A 6 30.98 0.65 6.38
N LEU A 7 30.36 1.55 5.60
CA LEU A 7 28.92 1.86 5.71
C LEU A 7 28.04 1.03 4.76
N LEU A 8 28.63 0.41 3.74
CA LEU A 8 27.93 -0.44 2.78
C LEU A 8 27.19 -1.63 3.41
N PRO A 9 27.74 -2.37 4.41
CA PRO A 9 27.01 -3.47 5.03
C PRO A 9 25.85 -3.00 5.92
N LEU A 10 25.92 -1.81 6.53
CA LEU A 10 24.86 -1.29 7.40
C LEU A 10 23.60 -0.88 6.62
N LEU A 11 23.78 -0.28 5.44
CA LEU A 11 22.69 0.11 4.53
C LEU A 11 21.91 -1.09 3.97
N LEU A 12 22.60 -2.21 3.69
CA LEU A 12 21.95 -3.43 3.22
C LEU A 12 21.08 -4.08 4.31
N VAL A 13 21.56 -4.19 5.54
CA VAL A 13 20.80 -4.83 6.63
C VAL A 13 19.51 -4.08 6.97
N ALA A 14 19.55 -2.74 7.01
CA ALA A 14 18.37 -1.92 7.30
C ALA A 14 17.25 -2.07 6.26
N SER A 15 17.61 -2.18 4.98
CA SER A 15 16.65 -2.30 3.87
C SER A 15 15.88 -3.62 3.88
N PHE A 16 16.54 -4.72 4.26
CA PHE A 16 15.91 -6.03 4.40
C PHE A 16 14.92 -6.08 5.56
N ALA A 17 15.26 -5.49 6.71
CA ALA A 17 14.38 -5.45 7.87
C ALA A 17 13.07 -4.71 7.56
N ALA A 18 13.16 -3.52 6.97
CA ALA A 18 11.99 -2.73 6.57
C ALA A 18 11.09 -3.47 5.54
N ALA A 19 11.69 -4.18 4.58
CA ALA A 19 10.94 -4.96 3.60
C ALA A 19 10.20 -6.15 4.23
N GLN A 20 10.79 -6.78 5.26
CA GLN A 20 10.16 -7.89 5.97
C GLN A 20 8.99 -7.41 6.85
N GLU A 21 9.14 -6.24 7.48
CA GLU A 21 8.07 -5.62 8.27
C GLU A 21 6.89 -5.22 7.37
N ALA A 22 7.14 -4.55 6.24
CA ALA A 22 6.10 -4.23 5.27
C ALA A 22 5.38 -5.48 4.72
N ARG A 23 6.11 -6.59 4.52
CA ARG A 23 5.50 -7.87 4.14
C ARG A 23 4.59 -8.40 5.24
N ASN A 24 4.98 -8.30 6.50
CA ASN A 24 4.18 -8.76 7.62
C ASN A 24 2.91 -7.91 7.76
N GLU A 25 3.04 -6.59 7.65
CA GLU A 25 1.90 -5.67 7.64
C GLU A 25 0.90 -6.00 6.54
N PHE A 26 1.38 -6.22 5.32
CA PHE A 26 0.51 -6.63 4.21
C PHE A 26 -0.24 -7.93 4.54
N LYS A 27 0.42 -8.91 5.14
CA LYS A 27 -0.20 -10.20 5.50
C LYS A 27 -1.28 -10.04 6.58
N GLN A 28 -1.05 -9.21 7.58
CA GLN A 28 -1.99 -9.05 8.70
C GLN A 28 -3.18 -8.18 8.33
N ASN A 29 -2.93 -7.06 7.63
CA ASN A 29 -3.89 -5.98 7.51
C ASN A 29 -4.50 -5.83 6.10
N CYS A 30 -3.86 -6.37 5.06
CA CYS A 30 -4.24 -6.09 3.67
C CYS A 30 -4.68 -7.33 2.88
N MET A 31 -4.05 -8.48 3.15
CA MET A 31 -4.15 -9.69 2.31
C MET A 31 -5.53 -10.35 2.32
N SER A 32 -6.39 -10.05 3.31
CA SER A 32 -7.78 -10.51 3.33
C SER A 32 -8.61 -9.93 2.19
N CYS A 33 -8.27 -8.72 1.72
CA CYS A 33 -9.03 -7.98 0.72
C CYS A 33 -8.25 -7.70 -0.56
N HIS A 34 -6.92 -7.78 -0.54
CA HIS A 34 -6.04 -7.44 -1.65
C HIS A 34 -5.07 -8.57 -1.98
N THR A 35 -4.68 -8.63 -3.26
CA THR A 35 -3.60 -9.49 -3.73
C THR A 35 -2.46 -8.66 -4.31
N ILE A 36 -1.34 -9.33 -4.60
CA ILE A 36 -0.27 -8.81 -5.44
C ILE A 36 -0.06 -9.82 -6.58
N GLY A 37 -0.66 -9.54 -7.74
CA GLY A 37 -0.60 -10.38 -8.94
C GLY A 37 -1.55 -11.58 -8.94
N GLY A 38 -2.48 -11.63 -7.99
CA GLY A 38 -3.49 -12.70 -7.88
C GLY A 38 -4.86 -12.32 -8.45
N GLY A 39 -5.00 -11.11 -8.99
CA GLY A 39 -6.27 -10.57 -9.45
C GLY A 39 -7.09 -9.93 -8.33
N ARG A 40 -8.27 -9.43 -8.71
CA ARG A 40 -9.16 -8.71 -7.82
C ARG A 40 -9.86 -9.65 -6.83
N LEU A 41 -9.96 -9.21 -5.57
CA LEU A 41 -10.83 -9.83 -4.55
C LEU A 41 -11.96 -8.84 -4.23
N THR A 42 -12.14 -8.51 -2.96
CA THR A 42 -12.95 -7.35 -2.54
C THR A 42 -12.29 -6.06 -3.04
N GLY A 43 -11.01 -5.87 -2.73
CA GLY A 43 -10.20 -4.75 -3.22
C GLY A 43 -9.47 -5.06 -4.53
N PRO A 44 -8.93 -4.03 -5.21
CA PRO A 44 -8.11 -4.19 -6.41
C PRO A 44 -6.79 -4.92 -6.13
N ASP A 45 -6.24 -5.58 -7.15
CA ASP A 45 -4.88 -6.10 -7.12
C ASP A 45 -3.86 -4.95 -7.02
N LEU A 46 -2.88 -5.07 -6.13
CA LEU A 46 -1.87 -4.02 -5.89
C LEU A 46 -0.63 -4.16 -6.77
N LYS A 47 -0.50 -5.22 -7.58
CA LYS A 47 0.55 -5.32 -8.60
C LYS A 47 0.41 -4.17 -9.58
N GLY A 48 1.50 -3.43 -9.77
CA GLY A 48 1.52 -2.27 -10.65
C GLY A 48 0.85 -1.01 -10.08
N LEU A 49 0.72 -0.90 -8.74
CA LEU A 49 0.08 0.26 -8.10
C LEU A 49 0.84 1.57 -8.38
N ALA A 50 2.17 1.53 -8.35
CA ALA A 50 3.02 2.72 -8.51
C ALA A 50 2.90 3.35 -9.92
N GLU A 51 2.49 2.56 -10.90
CA GLU A 51 2.23 2.97 -12.27
C GLU A 51 0.83 3.56 -12.44
N ARG A 52 -0.12 3.20 -11.57
CA ARG A 52 -1.52 3.67 -11.63
C ARG A 52 -1.79 4.91 -10.80
N ARG A 53 -1.07 5.10 -9.69
CA ARG A 53 -1.30 6.19 -8.74
C ARG A 53 -0.02 6.71 -8.14
N ASP A 54 0.01 8.02 -7.93
CA ASP A 54 1.12 8.66 -7.23
C ASP A 54 1.13 8.27 -5.75
N ARG A 55 2.35 8.28 -5.18
CA ARG A 55 2.56 7.88 -3.79
C ARG A 55 1.76 8.72 -2.81
N ALA A 56 1.58 10.02 -3.07
CA ALA A 56 0.88 10.90 -2.13
C ALA A 56 -0.61 10.53 -2.06
N TRP A 57 -1.24 10.23 -3.20
CA TRP A 57 -2.61 9.72 -3.23
C TRP A 57 -2.72 8.37 -2.51
N VAL A 58 -1.82 7.42 -2.78
CA VAL A 58 -1.83 6.09 -2.16
C VAL A 58 -1.73 6.20 -0.64
N VAL A 59 -0.80 7.02 -0.13
CA VAL A 59 -0.64 7.22 1.32
C VAL A 59 -1.89 7.82 1.94
N ARG A 60 -2.48 8.87 1.33
CA ARG A 60 -3.71 9.46 1.83
C ARG A 60 -4.86 8.45 1.86
N PHE A 61 -5.01 7.64 0.80
CA PHE A 61 -6.09 6.67 0.71
C PHE A 61 -5.92 5.50 1.69
N ILE A 62 -4.70 5.06 1.98
CA ILE A 62 -4.45 4.02 2.98
C ILE A 62 -4.77 4.53 4.40
N LEU A 63 -4.41 5.79 4.70
CA LEU A 63 -4.58 6.37 6.03
C LEU A 63 -6.02 6.82 6.31
N ASP A 64 -6.72 7.34 5.30
CA ASP A 64 -8.10 7.81 5.43
C ASP A 64 -8.91 7.56 4.14
N PRO A 65 -9.26 6.29 3.85
CA PRO A 65 -10.05 5.93 2.67
C PRO A 65 -11.43 6.61 2.68
N SER A 66 -12.04 6.78 3.85
CA SER A 66 -13.36 7.44 3.96
C SER A 66 -13.28 8.92 3.65
N GLY A 67 -12.30 9.65 4.18
CA GLY A 67 -12.10 11.06 3.85
C GLY A 67 -11.80 11.28 2.38
N VAL A 68 -11.04 10.40 1.73
CA VAL A 68 -10.82 10.49 0.28
C VAL A 68 -12.12 10.26 -0.50
N LEU A 69 -12.93 9.27 -0.12
CA LEU A 69 -14.24 9.04 -0.75
C LEU A 69 -15.19 10.23 -0.56
N ASP A 70 -15.26 10.76 0.66
CA ASP A 70 -16.17 11.85 1.02
C ASP A 70 -15.73 13.20 0.43
N SER A 71 -14.46 13.33 0.06
CA SER A 71 -13.96 14.48 -0.72
C SER A 71 -14.48 14.53 -2.17
N GLY A 72 -15.12 13.46 -2.65
CA GLY A 72 -15.62 13.35 -4.01
C GLY A 72 -14.56 12.91 -5.03
N ASP A 73 -13.47 12.27 -4.60
CA ASP A 73 -12.46 11.74 -5.51
C ASP A 73 -13.08 10.70 -6.46
N SER A 74 -13.12 11.05 -7.75
CA SER A 74 -13.77 10.22 -8.78
C SER A 74 -13.14 8.83 -8.94
N TYR A 75 -11.84 8.68 -8.65
CA TYR A 75 -11.19 7.38 -8.73
C TYR A 75 -11.52 6.53 -7.51
N ALA A 76 -11.52 7.11 -6.32
CA ALA A 76 -12.00 6.43 -5.12
C ALA A 76 -13.47 6.00 -5.28
N ALA A 77 -14.32 6.84 -5.85
CA ALA A 77 -15.72 6.50 -6.14
C ALA A 77 -15.84 5.30 -7.09
N ARG A 78 -15.04 5.27 -8.17
CA ARG A 78 -14.97 4.11 -9.06
C ARG A 78 -14.51 2.84 -8.33
N LEU A 79 -13.47 2.94 -7.49
CA LEU A 79 -13.01 1.80 -6.69
C LEU A 79 -14.11 1.27 -5.77
N LEU A 80 -14.91 2.16 -5.16
CA LEU A 80 -16.04 1.78 -4.31
C LEU A 80 -17.11 1.02 -5.09
N GLU A 81 -17.45 1.50 -6.29
CA GLU A 81 -18.39 0.82 -7.20
C GLU A 81 -17.89 -0.57 -7.59
N GLU A 82 -16.62 -0.68 -8.01
CA GLU A 82 -15.99 -1.96 -8.34
C GLU A 82 -15.95 -2.91 -7.13
N SER A 83 -15.82 -2.35 -5.92
CA SER A 83 -15.86 -3.06 -4.63
C SER A 83 -17.28 -3.34 -4.15
N ARG A 84 -18.31 -3.11 -4.98
CA ARG A 84 -19.73 -3.34 -4.68
C ARG A 84 -20.21 -2.59 -3.42
N GLY A 85 -19.69 -1.39 -3.21
CA GLY A 85 -20.03 -0.55 -2.06
C GLY A 85 -19.29 -0.90 -0.77
N VAL A 86 -18.41 -1.90 -0.77
CA VAL A 86 -17.56 -2.18 0.39
C VAL A 86 -16.51 -1.07 0.52
N ARG A 87 -16.61 -0.27 1.58
CA ARG A 87 -15.63 0.78 1.89
C ARG A 87 -14.38 0.13 2.48
N MET A 88 -13.20 0.56 2.02
CA MET A 88 -11.94 0.17 2.65
C MET A 88 -11.92 0.71 4.09
N PRO A 89 -11.65 -0.12 5.11
CA PRO A 89 -11.60 0.33 6.48
C PRO A 89 -10.32 1.14 6.72
N ASN A 90 -10.35 1.99 7.75
CA ASN A 90 -9.12 2.56 8.29
C ASN A 90 -8.34 1.41 8.95
N ILE A 91 -7.20 1.07 8.37
CA ILE A 91 -6.30 0.05 8.91
C ILE A 91 -5.34 0.71 9.89
N ALA A 92 -5.27 0.17 11.10
CA ALA A 92 -4.23 0.54 12.04
C ALA A 92 -2.90 -0.01 11.50
N GLY A 93 -1.92 0.88 11.30
CA GLY A 93 -0.55 0.49 11.00
C GLY A 93 0.25 0.20 12.26
#